data_AF-A0A176TBG7-F1
#
_entry.id   AF-A0A176TBG7-F1
#
_cell.length_a   1.000
_cell.length_b   1.000
_cell.length_c   1.000
_cell.angle_alpha   90.00
_cell.angle_beta   90.00
_cell.angle_gamma   90.00
#
_symmetry.space_group_name_H-M   'P 1'
#
loop_
_entity.id
_entity.type
_entity.pdbx_description
1 polymer ?
#
loop_
_entity_poly.entity_id
_entity_poly.type
_entity_poly.pdbx_seq_one_letter_code
_entity_poly.pdbx_strand_id
1 'polypeptide(L)'
;MKEKYIFLMIILSSFTFISCEKEDTTPSCVSTNVVDKTFPAKKLKVNEANEIEFEILNDCNANYTIFDYEISGDIKNIGIEGLTKNKLITTKKLTFKVIAFPITTGYKTIGFSIRTDRGQMAVSVGIDVNY
;
A
#
# COMPACT_ATOMS: atom_id res chain seq x y z
N MET A 1 -33.33 -31.91 38.27
CA MET A 1 -32.28 -30.87 38.25
C MET A 1 -31.42 -30.89 36.98
N LYS A 2 -31.11 -32.04 36.36
CA LYS A 2 -30.26 -32.12 35.16
C LYS A 2 -30.82 -31.44 33.90
N GLU A 3 -32.14 -31.48 33.67
CA GLU A 3 -32.74 -30.91 32.43
C GLU A 3 -32.69 -29.39 32.35
N LYS A 4 -32.77 -28.68 33.50
CA LYS A 4 -32.72 -27.21 33.54
C LYS A 4 -31.34 -26.65 33.13
N TYR A 5 -30.26 -27.41 33.39
CA TYR A 5 -28.91 -27.01 32.99
C TYR A 5 -28.64 -27.20 31.50
N ILE A 6 -29.27 -28.21 30.89
CA ILE A 6 -29.15 -28.46 29.44
C ILE A 6 -29.80 -27.32 28.67
N PHE A 7 -30.97 -26.85 29.12
CA PHE A 7 -31.67 -25.73 28.49
C PHE A 7 -30.90 -24.39 28.61
N LEU A 8 -30.21 -24.17 29.74
CA LEU A 8 -29.39 -22.98 29.96
C LEU A 8 -28.12 -22.98 29.09
N MET A 9 -27.52 -24.15 28.85
CA MET A 9 -26.36 -24.31 27.96
C MET A 9 -26.69 -23.99 26.49
N ILE A 10 -27.88 -24.37 26.02
CA ILE A 10 -28.33 -24.11 24.64
C ILE A 10 -28.55 -22.60 24.41
N ILE A 11 -29.06 -21.87 25.41
CA ILE A 11 -29.26 -20.41 25.33
C ILE A 11 -27.91 -19.67 25.37
N LEU A 12 -26.93 -20.16 26.12
CA LEU A 12 -25.59 -19.56 26.17
C LEU A 12 -24.80 -19.78 24.86
N SER A 13 -25.03 -20.88 24.13
CA SER A 13 -24.34 -21.14 22.86
C SER A 13 -24.85 -20.31 21.68
N SER A 14 -26.04 -19.68 21.79
CA SER A 14 -26.61 -18.83 20.73
C SER A 14 -25.99 -17.43 20.62
N PHE A 15 -25.12 -17.02 21.56
CA PHE A 15 -24.54 -15.67 21.59
C PHE A 15 -23.15 -15.51 20.94
N THR A 16 -22.63 -16.50 20.22
CA THR A 16 -21.30 -16.39 19.60
C THR A 16 -21.28 -15.85 18.18
N PHE A 17 -22.40 -15.35 17.65
CA PHE A 17 -22.39 -14.60 16.39
C PHE A 17 -22.04 -13.14 16.67
N ILE A 18 -20.78 -12.89 17.03
CA ILE A 18 -20.20 -11.57 16.83
C ILE A 18 -20.14 -11.42 15.31
N SER A 19 -21.16 -10.78 14.74
CA SER A 19 -21.13 -10.36 13.35
C SER A 19 -19.91 -9.47 13.19
N CYS A 20 -18.84 -9.99 12.58
CA CYS A 20 -17.89 -9.14 11.91
C CYS A 20 -18.67 -8.51 10.74
N GLU A 21 -19.34 -7.39 11.01
CA GLU A 21 -19.64 -6.45 9.94
C GLU A 21 -18.28 -6.13 9.32
N LYS A 22 -18.05 -6.68 8.13
CA LYS A 22 -17.04 -6.12 7.26
C LYS A 22 -17.53 -4.71 7.01
N GLU A 23 -16.94 -3.76 7.72
CA GLU A 23 -17.04 -2.35 7.42
C GLU A 23 -16.93 -2.26 5.90
N ASP A 24 -17.98 -1.76 5.24
CA ASP A 24 -18.00 -1.56 3.80
C ASP A 24 -16.91 -0.53 3.52
N THR A 25 -15.66 -1.00 3.40
CA THR A 25 -14.54 -0.17 3.01
C THR A 25 -14.88 0.27 1.60
N THR A 26 -15.36 1.51 1.48
CA THR A 26 -15.53 2.20 0.21
C THR A 26 -14.35 1.83 -0.68
N PRO A 27 -14.58 1.21 -1.86
CA PRO A 27 -13.48 0.74 -2.69
C PRO A 27 -12.50 1.88 -2.92
N SER A 28 -11.21 1.66 -2.64
CA SER A 28 -10.19 2.67 -2.93
C SER A 28 -10.27 3.00 -4.41
N CYS A 29 -10.55 4.26 -4.73
CA CYS A 29 -10.54 4.76 -6.11
C CYS A 29 -9.13 4.87 -6.70
N VAL A 30 -8.12 4.54 -5.89
CA VAL A 30 -6.70 4.68 -6.19
C VAL A 30 -6.06 3.30 -6.05
N SER A 31 -5.51 2.81 -7.16
CA SER A 31 -4.72 1.56 -7.22
C SER A 31 -3.38 1.80 -7.91
N THR A 32 -2.58 0.76 -8.04
CA THR A 32 -1.18 0.82 -8.49
C THR A 32 -0.90 -0.33 -9.42
N ASN A 33 -0.21 -0.06 -10.54
CA ASN A 33 0.13 -1.08 -11.53
C ASN A 33 1.25 -2.02 -11.06
N VAL A 34 2.07 -1.60 -10.09
CA VAL A 34 3.20 -2.38 -9.58
C VAL A 34 2.78 -3.12 -8.31
N VAL A 35 2.16 -4.28 -8.49
CA VAL A 35 2.11 -5.33 -7.47
C VAL A 35 2.88 -6.52 -8.02
N ASP A 36 4.21 -6.41 -8.04
CA ASP A 36 5.04 -7.55 -8.39
C ASP A 36 4.99 -8.53 -7.23
N LYS A 37 4.31 -9.67 -7.45
CA LYS A 37 4.07 -10.69 -6.43
C LYS A 37 5.32 -11.51 -6.13
N THR A 38 6.41 -11.28 -6.86
CA THR A 38 7.66 -12.01 -6.74
C THR A 38 8.66 -11.19 -5.95
N PHE A 39 9.19 -11.74 -4.87
CA PHE A 39 10.23 -11.09 -4.06
C PHE A 39 11.59 -11.76 -4.29
N PRO A 40 12.66 -11.01 -4.59
CA PRO A 40 12.70 -9.56 -4.87
C PRO A 40 12.19 -9.25 -6.28
N ALA A 41 11.48 -8.12 -6.42
CA ALA A 41 10.82 -7.70 -7.66
C ALA A 41 11.76 -6.95 -8.61
N LYS A 42 12.74 -6.20 -8.07
CA LYS A 42 13.66 -5.38 -8.86
C LYS A 42 15.09 -5.53 -8.39
N LYS A 43 16.03 -5.41 -9.35
CA LYS A 43 17.47 -5.37 -9.08
C LYS A 43 17.97 -3.93 -9.16
N LEU A 44 18.73 -3.50 -8.16
CA LEU A 44 19.38 -2.19 -8.13
C LEU A 44 20.88 -2.34 -7.88
N LYS A 45 21.65 -1.33 -8.28
CA LYS A 45 23.07 -1.24 -7.99
C LYS A 45 23.36 -0.41 -6.74
N VAL A 46 24.24 -0.90 -5.89
CA VAL A 46 24.72 -0.18 -4.70
C VAL A 46 25.55 1.04 -5.10
N ASN A 47 25.45 2.13 -4.34
CA ASN A 47 26.16 3.39 -4.56
C ASN A 47 25.87 4.07 -5.92
N GLU A 48 24.78 3.71 -6.58
CA GLU A 48 24.31 4.32 -7.81
C GLU A 48 22.88 4.87 -7.63
N ALA A 49 22.52 5.89 -8.41
CA ALA A 49 21.15 6.36 -8.49
C ALA A 49 20.35 5.40 -9.36
N ASN A 50 19.32 4.79 -8.80
CA ASN A 50 18.46 3.84 -9.49
C ASN A 50 17.05 4.39 -9.61
N GLU A 51 16.53 4.47 -10.84
CA GLU A 51 15.18 4.95 -11.10
C GLU A 51 14.17 3.80 -11.14
N ILE A 52 13.06 3.99 -10.43
CA ILE A 52 11.94 3.05 -10.37
C ILE A 52 10.67 3.81 -10.71
N GLU A 53 10.08 3.49 -11.85
CA GLU A 53 8.80 4.08 -12.28
C GLU A 53 7.60 3.31 -11.71
N PHE A 54 6.58 4.06 -11.32
CA PHE A 54 5.30 3.60 -10.79
C PHE A 54 4.14 4.34 -11.47
N GLU A 55 3.01 3.65 -11.66
CA GLU A 55 1.76 4.29 -12.07
C GLU A 55 0.69 4.14 -10.99
N ILE A 56 0.08 5.26 -10.62
CA ILE A 56 -1.17 5.31 -9.88
C ILE A 56 -2.31 5.27 -10.89
N LEU A 57 -3.26 4.36 -10.68
CA LEU A 57 -4.45 4.20 -11.50
C LEU A 57 -5.67 4.78 -10.76
N ASN A 58 -6.47 5.53 -11.51
CA ASN A 58 -7.71 6.14 -11.06
C ASN A 58 -8.90 5.32 -11.54
N ASP A 59 -9.28 4.32 -10.76
CA ASP A 59 -10.29 3.35 -11.19
C ASP A 59 -11.70 3.94 -11.21
N CYS A 60 -11.94 4.97 -10.41
CA CYS A 60 -13.23 5.67 -10.34
C CYS A 60 -13.38 6.79 -11.38
N ASN A 61 -12.36 7.07 -12.18
CA ASN A 61 -12.34 8.18 -13.15
C ASN A 61 -12.78 9.52 -12.51
N ALA A 62 -12.36 9.76 -11.28
CA ALA A 62 -12.71 10.94 -10.49
C ALA A 62 -11.47 11.79 -10.21
N ASN A 63 -11.61 13.10 -10.14
CA ASN A 63 -10.49 13.94 -9.73
C ASN A 63 -10.16 13.68 -8.25
N TYR A 64 -8.87 13.59 -7.92
CA TYR A 64 -8.40 13.47 -6.54
C TYR A 64 -7.21 14.39 -6.28
N THR A 65 -7.08 14.82 -5.04
CA THR A 65 -5.98 15.66 -4.56
C THR A 65 -5.05 14.82 -3.72
N ILE A 66 -3.75 14.83 -4.03
CA ILE A 66 -2.75 14.25 -3.13
C ILE A 66 -2.59 15.21 -1.95
N PHE A 67 -2.93 14.78 -0.74
CA PHE A 67 -2.64 15.57 0.46
C PHE A 67 -1.20 15.38 0.91
N ASP A 68 -0.78 14.12 0.99
CA ASP A 68 0.55 13.78 1.48
C ASP A 68 1.04 12.46 0.90
N TYR A 69 2.35 12.24 1.01
CA TYR A 69 2.97 10.95 0.79
C TYR A 69 4.11 10.72 1.79
N GLU A 70 4.28 9.47 2.19
CA GLU A 70 5.31 9.01 3.12
C GLU A 70 6.14 7.90 2.48
N ILE A 71 7.42 7.85 2.80
CA ILE A 71 8.36 6.82 2.34
C ILE A 71 8.75 5.95 3.53
N SER A 72 8.82 4.64 3.31
CA SER A 72 9.20 3.64 4.31
C SER A 72 10.08 2.54 3.69
N GLY A 73 10.44 1.53 4.47
CA GLY A 73 11.33 0.43 4.03
C GLY A 73 12.80 0.61 4.41
N ASP A 74 13.66 -0.27 3.92
CA ASP A 74 15.07 -0.38 4.32
C ASP A 74 15.97 0.67 3.65
N ILE A 75 15.69 1.01 2.39
CA ILE A 75 16.45 2.04 1.66
C ILE A 75 15.94 3.41 2.12
N LYS A 76 16.84 4.23 2.67
CA LYS A 76 16.48 5.57 3.23
C LYS A 76 16.80 6.74 2.30
N ASN A 77 17.80 6.59 1.46
CA ASN A 77 18.22 7.65 0.53
C ASN A 77 17.33 7.58 -0.72
N ILE A 78 16.18 8.24 -0.66
CA ILE A 78 15.16 8.20 -1.70
C ILE A 78 14.72 9.61 -2.07
N GLY A 79 14.65 9.88 -3.38
CA GLY A 79 13.96 11.01 -3.97
C GLY A 79 12.67 10.56 -4.69
N ILE A 80 11.69 11.45 -4.77
CA ILE A 80 10.47 11.23 -5.54
C ILE A 80 10.28 12.36 -6.54
N GLU A 81 10.02 12.00 -7.79
CA GLU A 81 9.69 12.95 -8.86
C GLU A 81 8.29 12.67 -9.41
N GLY A 82 7.53 13.72 -9.70
CA GLY A 82 6.19 13.62 -10.29
C GLY A 82 5.03 13.57 -9.27
N LEU A 83 5.31 13.31 -7.98
CA LEU A 83 4.37 13.51 -6.87
C LEU A 83 4.57 14.86 -6.20
N THR A 84 3.47 15.58 -5.95
CA THR A 84 3.49 16.88 -5.29
C THR A 84 2.31 16.99 -4.35
N LYS A 85 2.53 17.49 -3.13
CA LYS A 85 1.46 17.74 -2.16
C LYS A 85 0.49 18.80 -2.72
N ASN A 86 -0.79 18.64 -2.41
CA ASN A 86 -1.91 19.47 -2.86
C ASN A 86 -2.11 19.53 -4.38
N LYS A 87 -1.55 18.58 -5.14
CA LYS A 87 -1.75 18.51 -6.59
C LYS A 87 -3.07 17.80 -6.90
N LEU A 88 -3.91 18.47 -7.70
CA LEU A 88 -5.09 17.86 -8.30
C LEU A 88 -4.67 16.96 -9.47
N ILE A 89 -5.15 15.73 -9.45
CA ILE A 89 -4.97 14.77 -10.53
C ILE A 89 -6.31 14.58 -11.22
N THR A 90 -6.32 14.94 -12.50
CA THR A 90 -7.49 14.86 -13.37
C THR A 90 -7.37 13.73 -14.40
N THR A 91 -6.20 13.10 -14.48
CA THR A 91 -5.91 12.02 -15.41
C THR A 91 -6.32 10.67 -14.83
N LYS A 92 -6.59 9.71 -15.72
CA LYS A 92 -6.84 8.31 -15.34
C LYS A 92 -5.61 7.62 -14.76
N LYS A 93 -4.42 8.14 -15.06
CA LYS A 93 -3.14 7.60 -14.63
C LYS A 93 -2.22 8.73 -14.21
N LEU A 94 -1.46 8.51 -13.15
CA LEU A 94 -0.35 9.37 -12.75
C LEU A 94 0.91 8.52 -12.65
N THR A 95 1.90 8.86 -13.47
CA THR A 95 3.23 8.27 -13.38
C THR A 95 4.11 9.09 -12.45
N PHE A 96 4.88 8.43 -11.60
CA PHE A 96 5.90 9.05 -10.78
C PHE A 96 7.13 8.15 -10.68
N LYS A 97 8.27 8.76 -10.35
CA LYS A 97 9.55 8.06 -10.21
C LYS A 97 10.01 8.09 -8.77
N VAL A 98 10.55 6.97 -8.33
CA VAL A 98 11.31 6.84 -7.09
C VAL A 98 12.77 6.66 -7.47
N ILE A 99 13.61 7.61 -7.05
CA ILE A 99 15.05 7.59 -7.25
C ILE A 99 15.67 7.05 -5.96
N ALA A 100 16.17 5.82 -5.99
CA ALA A 100 16.75 5.15 -4.85
C ALA A 100 18.28 5.12 -4.94
N PHE A 101 18.97 5.49 -3.86
CA PHE A 101 20.43 5.44 -3.74
C PHE A 101 20.84 4.49 -2.59
N PRO A 102 20.77 3.16 -2.81
CA PRO A 102 21.11 2.21 -1.76
C PRO A 102 22.61 2.22 -1.46
N ILE A 103 22.97 2.27 -0.18
CA ILE A 103 24.36 2.30 0.30
C ILE A 103 24.86 0.93 0.82
N THR A 104 23.98 -0.07 0.85
CA THR A 104 24.30 -1.44 1.26
C THR A 104 23.64 -2.45 0.33
N THR A 105 24.30 -3.58 0.12
CA THR A 105 23.79 -4.70 -0.69
C THR A 105 22.78 -5.55 0.07
N GLY A 106 22.19 -6.52 -0.63
CA GLY A 106 21.26 -7.52 -0.11
C GLY A 106 19.80 -7.23 -0.44
N TYR A 107 18.91 -8.07 0.10
CA TYR A 107 17.48 -7.89 -0.06
C TYR A 107 16.97 -6.75 0.82
N LYS A 108 16.28 -5.80 0.20
CA LYS A 108 15.78 -4.56 0.81
C LYS A 108 14.34 -4.33 0.40
N THR A 109 13.69 -3.38 1.07
CA THR A 109 12.36 -2.91 0.74
C THR A 109 12.35 -1.41 0.50
N ILE A 110 11.46 -0.98 -0.40
CA ILE A 110 11.02 0.42 -0.51
C ILE A 110 9.51 0.41 -0.36
N GLY A 111 9.02 1.13 0.64
CA GLY A 111 7.61 1.38 0.85
C GLY A 111 7.26 2.83 0.55
N PHE A 112 6.05 3.07 0.09
CA PHE A 112 5.48 4.42 0.07
C PHE A 112 3.98 4.35 0.28
N SER A 113 3.44 5.38 0.94
CA SER A 113 2.01 5.57 1.09
C SER A 113 1.59 6.93 0.58
N ILE A 114 0.51 6.97 -0.19
CA ILE A 114 -0.04 8.19 -0.78
C ILE A 114 -1.43 8.38 -0.22
N ARG A 115 -1.67 9.52 0.42
CA ARG A 115 -2.97 9.90 0.96
C ARG A 115 -3.64 10.92 0.05
N THR A 116 -4.88 10.63 -0.32
CA THR A 116 -5.72 11.47 -1.16
C THR A 116 -7.03 11.79 -0.44
N ASP A 117 -7.81 12.71 -1.01
CA ASP A 117 -9.20 12.97 -0.62
C ASP A 117 -10.17 11.81 -0.95
N ARG A 118 -9.71 10.82 -1.71
CA ARG A 118 -10.48 9.63 -2.12
C ARG A 118 -9.98 8.32 -1.51
N GLY A 119 -9.06 8.38 -0.56
CA GLY A 119 -8.50 7.21 0.12
C GLY A 119 -6.99 7.24 0.24
N GLN A 120 -6.43 6.14 0.74
CA GLN A 120 -5.00 5.95 0.94
C GLN A 120 -4.53 4.71 0.19
N MET A 121 -3.40 4.84 -0.50
CA MET A 121 -2.70 3.74 -1.13
C MET A 121 -1.41 3.48 -0.39
N ALA A 122 -1.03 2.22 -0.23
CA ALA A 122 0.27 1.83 0.31
C ALA A 122 0.88 0.77 -0.60
N VAL A 123 2.16 0.93 -0.92
CA VAL A 123 2.93 0.04 -1.78
C VAL A 123 4.21 -0.33 -1.07
N SER A 124 4.60 -1.59 -1.18
CA SER A 124 5.90 -2.08 -0.73
C SER A 124 6.51 -2.91 -1.86
N VAL A 125 7.75 -2.60 -2.21
CA VAL A 125 8.49 -3.26 -3.28
C VAL A 125 9.73 -3.92 -2.71
N GLY A 126 9.91 -5.20 -3.06
CA GLY A 126 11.13 -5.94 -2.78
C GLY A 126 12.24 -5.64 -3.77
N ILE A 127 13.43 -5.39 -3.25
CA ILE A 127 14.61 -4.97 -4.00
C ILE A 127 15.77 -5.91 -3.71
N ASP A 128 16.49 -6.33 -4.74
CA ASP A 128 17.78 -7.00 -4.65
C ASP A 128 18.89 -6.00 -5.01
N VAL A 129 19.66 -5.57 -4.01
CA VAL A 129 20.76 -4.62 -4.21
C VAL A 129 22.07 -5.38 -4.38
N ASN A 130 22.68 -5.24 -5.55
CA ASN A 130 23.94 -5.88 -5.93
C ASN A 130 24.98 -4.84 -6.37
N TYR A 131 26.20 -5.30 -6.66
CA TYR A 131 27.26 -4.46 -7.26
C TYR A 131 27.03 -4.25 -8.77
#